data_AF-A0A2M9HJ29-F1
#
_entry.id   AF-A0A2M9HJ29-F1
#
_cell.length_a   1.000
_cell.length_b   1.000
_cell.length_c   1.000
_cell.angle_alpha   90.00
_cell.angle_beta   90.00
_cell.angle_gamma   90.00
#
_symmetry.space_group_name_H-M   'P 1'
#
loop_
_entity.id
_entity.type
_entity.pdbx_description
1 polymer ?
#
loop_
_entity_poly.entity_id
_entity_poly.type
_entity_poly.pdbx_seq_one_letter_code
_entity_poly.pdbx_strand_id
1 'polypeptide(L)'
;MAEDNKDFDWETLCFQMITAAGSAKSDYIEALQAAKAGKYDKADELIKSGDQSFATGHDLHTNLVQREASGEKIEISLLMTHVEDQMMAAETVKLLVNELIALYKKIN
;
A
#
# COMPACT_ATOMS: atom_id res chain seq x y z
N MET A 1 -1.42 3.09 -41.96
CA MET A 1 -2.22 3.96 -41.07
C MET A 1 -2.94 3.04 -40.11
N ALA A 2 -2.76 3.30 -38.81
CA ALA A 2 -3.48 2.76 -37.64
C ALA A 2 -3.31 1.23 -37.40
N GLU A 3 -2.98 0.70 -36.22
CA GLU A 3 -3.11 1.21 -34.84
C GLU A 3 -1.92 0.73 -33.99
N ASP A 4 -1.26 1.68 -33.33
CA ASP A 4 -0.32 1.44 -32.23
C ASP A 4 -1.18 1.02 -31.02
N ASN A 5 -1.53 -0.27 -30.93
CA ASN A 5 -2.23 -0.81 -29.77
C ASN A 5 -1.23 -0.86 -28.60
N LYS A 6 -1.04 0.28 -27.93
CA LYS A 6 -0.45 0.29 -26.59
C LYS A 6 -1.48 -0.33 -25.66
N ASP A 7 -1.49 -1.67 -25.62
CA ASP A 7 -2.18 -2.40 -24.56
C ASP A 7 -1.72 -1.80 -23.23
N PHE A 8 -2.66 -1.22 -22.50
CA PHE A 8 -2.44 -0.76 -21.15
C PHE A 8 -1.99 -1.98 -20.34
N ASP A 9 -0.74 -1.98 -19.86
CA ASP A 9 -0.14 -3.14 -19.21
C ASP A 9 -0.70 -3.29 -17.78
N TRP A 10 -1.84 -3.96 -17.71
CA TRP A 10 -2.57 -4.28 -16.48
C TRP A 10 -1.72 -5.08 -15.49
N GLU A 11 -0.90 -6.00 -15.98
CA GLU A 11 -0.05 -6.83 -15.13
C GLU A 11 1.02 -5.98 -14.46
N THR A 12 1.70 -5.12 -15.22
CA THR A 12 2.70 -4.18 -14.67
C THR A 12 2.07 -3.25 -13.64
N LEU A 13 0.89 -2.71 -13.90
CA LEU A 13 0.19 -1.86 -12.93
C LEU A 13 -0.13 -2.62 -11.63
N CYS A 14 -0.63 -3.85 -11.73
CA CYS A 14 -0.90 -4.69 -10.57
C CYS A 14 0.38 -4.98 -9.78
N PHE A 15 1.48 -5.33 -10.44
CA PHE A 15 2.77 -5.57 -9.78
C PHE A 15 3.33 -4.32 -9.09
N GLN A 16 3.14 -3.13 -9.67
CA GLN A 16 3.50 -1.88 -9.03
C GLN A 16 2.72 -1.67 -7.73
N MET A 17 1.40 -1.85 -7.75
CA MET A 17 0.54 -1.73 -6.56
C MET A 17 0.87 -2.77 -5.49
N ILE A 18 1.07 -4.04 -5.88
CA ILE A 18 1.47 -5.12 -4.96
C ILE A 18 2.82 -4.81 -4.31
N THR A 19 3.80 -4.33 -5.09
CA THR A 19 5.12 -3.97 -4.58
C THR A 19 5.03 -2.81 -3.59
N ALA A 20 4.30 -1.75 -3.95
CA ALA A 20 4.07 -0.60 -3.09
C ALA A 20 3.40 -1.00 -1.76
N ALA A 21 2.35 -1.81 -1.79
CA ALA A 21 1.66 -2.31 -0.61
C ALA A 21 2.57 -3.23 0.24
N GLY A 22 3.34 -4.11 -0.39
CA GLY A 22 4.28 -5.01 0.27
C GLY A 22 5.42 -4.27 0.98
N SER A 23 6.01 -3.28 0.32
CA SER A 23 7.02 -2.39 0.92
C SER A 23 6.44 -1.61 2.09
N ALA A 24 5.27 -1.00 1.92
CA ALA A 24 4.61 -0.26 2.99
C ALA A 24 4.34 -1.12 4.23
N LYS A 25 3.76 -2.30 4.02
CA LYS A 25 3.48 -3.26 5.09
C LYS A 25 4.75 -3.69 5.82
N SER A 26 5.85 -3.88 5.09
CA SER A 26 7.15 -4.26 5.68
C SER A 26 7.66 -3.15 6.60
N ASP A 27 7.66 -1.91 6.13
CA ASP A 27 8.04 -0.72 6.91
C ASP A 27 7.18 -0.57 8.17
N TYR A 28 5.85 -0.75 8.08
CA TYR A 28 4.97 -0.68 9.25
C TYR A 28 5.29 -1.76 10.29
N ILE A 29 5.56 -3.00 9.85
CA ILE A 29 5.94 -4.07 10.78
C ILE A 29 7.31 -3.78 11.42
N GLU A 30 8.27 -3.26 10.66
CA GLU A 30 9.56 -2.84 11.21
C GLU A 30 9.42 -1.68 12.20
N ALA A 31 8.53 -0.72 11.94
CA ALA A 31 8.22 0.36 12.87
C ALA A 31 7.74 -0.16 14.22
N LEU A 32 6.87 -1.17 14.21
CA LEU A 32 6.41 -1.84 15.43
C LEU A 32 7.58 -2.51 16.18
N GLN A 33 8.51 -3.17 15.48
CA GLN A 33 9.69 -3.76 16.11
C GLN A 33 10.62 -2.69 16.71
N ALA A 34 10.79 -1.55 16.03
CA ALA A 34 11.56 -0.43 16.55
C ALA A 34 10.94 0.14 17.83
N ALA A 35 9.61 0.35 17.85
CA ALA A 35 8.89 0.82 19.04
C ALA A 35 8.97 -0.17 20.21
N LYS A 36 8.87 -1.48 19.95
CA LYS A 36 9.10 -2.53 20.95
C LYS A 36 10.48 -2.46 21.59
N ALA A 37 11.48 -1.99 20.85
CA ALA A 37 12.85 -1.79 21.34
C ALA A 37 13.08 -0.38 21.94
N GLY A 38 12.03 0.44 22.12
CA GLY A 38 12.13 1.81 22.62
C GLY A 38 12.70 2.83 21.62
N LYS A 39 12.87 2.45 20.35
CA LYS A 39 13.45 3.29 19.30
C LYS A 39 12.35 4.06 18.56
N TYR A 40 11.70 4.99 19.25
CA TYR A 40 10.52 5.67 18.72
C TYR A 40 10.78 6.58 17.53
N ASP A 41 11.92 7.28 17.49
CA ASP A 41 12.28 8.10 16.32
C ASP A 41 12.39 7.24 15.07
N LYS A 42 13.00 6.05 15.20
CA LYS A 42 13.11 5.09 14.10
C LYS A 42 11.76 4.52 13.70
N ALA A 43 10.86 4.28 14.66
CA ALA A 43 9.50 3.85 14.36
C ALA A 43 8.76 4.91 13.54
N ASP A 44 8.85 6.18 13.93
CA ASP A 44 8.19 7.29 13.24
C ASP A 44 8.79 7.51 11.83
N GLU A 45 10.09 7.30 11.63
CA GLU A 45 10.74 7.29 10.31
C GLU A 45 10.19 6.17 9.41
N LEU A 46 10.07 4.95 9.94
CA LEU A 46 9.59 3.79 9.20
C LEU A 46 8.11 3.93 8.84
N ILE A 47 7.26 4.47 9.73
CA ILE A 47 5.86 4.79 9.37
C ILE A 47 5.81 5.76 8.18
N LYS A 48 6.64 6.82 8.18
CA LYS A 48 6.69 7.78 7.06
C LYS A 48 7.18 7.13 5.76
N SER A 49 8.18 6.26 5.83
CA SER A 49 8.67 5.50 4.68
C SER A 49 7.59 4.59 4.10
N GLY A 50 6.87 3.88 4.99
CA GLY A 50 5.75 3.03 4.60
C GLY A 50 4.62 3.83 3.96
N ASP A 51 4.31 5.01 4.50
CA ASP A 51 3.29 5.92 3.97
C ASP A 51 3.62 6.41 2.55
N GLN A 52 4.90 6.72 2.29
CA GLN A 52 5.36 7.11 0.95
C GLN A 52 5.22 5.97 -0.06
N SER A 53 5.59 4.75 0.34
CA SER A 53 5.42 3.56 -0.48
C SER A 53 3.94 3.29 -0.76
N PHE A 54 3.09 3.33 0.28
CA PHE A 54 1.67 3.08 0.16
C PHE A 54 0.96 4.11 -0.72
N ALA A 55 1.30 5.40 -0.58
CA ALA A 55 0.72 6.46 -1.39
C ALA A 55 0.91 6.21 -2.88
N THR A 56 2.07 5.68 -3.29
CA THR A 56 2.34 5.34 -4.70
C THR A 56 1.36 4.29 -5.22
N GLY A 57 1.09 3.23 -4.45
CA GLY A 57 0.11 2.20 -4.83
C GLY A 57 -1.34 2.72 -4.75
N HIS A 58 -1.64 3.54 -3.75
CA HIS A 58 -2.97 4.11 -3.53
C HIS A 58 -3.36 5.08 -4.65
N ASP A 59 -2.43 5.88 -5.17
CA ASP A 59 -2.70 6.80 -6.28
C ASP A 59 -3.07 6.05 -7.57
N LEU A 60 -2.37 4.94 -7.85
CA LEU A 60 -2.69 4.05 -8.97
C LEU A 60 -4.07 3.41 -8.79
N HIS A 61 -4.35 2.86 -7.61
CA HIS A 61 -5.66 2.28 -7.28
C HIS A 61 -6.79 3.33 -7.40
N THR A 62 -6.58 4.54 -6.89
CA THR A 62 -7.56 5.64 -6.99
C THR A 62 -7.85 6.01 -8.44
N ASN A 63 -6.82 6.03 -9.30
CA ASN A 63 -7.00 6.25 -10.73
C ASN A 63 -7.87 5.17 -11.37
N LEU A 64 -7.70 3.90 -10.99
CA LEU A 64 -8.53 2.80 -11.47
C LEU A 64 -9.99 2.96 -11.06
N VAL A 65 -10.25 3.28 -9.79
CA VAL A 65 -11.61 3.54 -9.29
C VAL A 65 -12.26 4.70 -10.04
N GLN A 66 -11.52 5.78 -10.30
CA GLN A 66 -12.02 6.92 -11.07
C GLN A 66 -12.36 6.55 -12.52
N ARG A 67 -11.53 5.73 -13.16
CA ARG A 67 -11.78 5.22 -14.52
C ARG A 67 -13.03 4.34 -14.55
N GLU A 68 -13.17 3.42 -13.61
CA GLU A 68 -14.37 2.60 -13.47
C GLU A 68 -15.63 3.46 -13.30
N ALA A 69 -15.58 4.44 -12.39
CA ALA A 69 -16.67 5.37 -12.14
C ALA A 69 -17.02 6.25 -13.35
N SER A 70 -16.06 6.48 -14.26
CA SER A 70 -16.28 7.21 -15.52
C SER A 70 -16.97 6.36 -16.61
N GLY A 71 -17.25 5.08 -16.34
CA GLY A 71 -17.90 4.15 -17.25
C GLY A 71 -16.93 3.26 -18.02
N GLU A 72 -15.63 3.32 -17.71
CA GLU A 72 -14.66 2.37 -18.26
C GLU A 72 -14.82 1.01 -17.58
N LYS A 73 -14.88 -0.07 -18.36
CA LYS A 73 -14.94 -1.41 -17.79
C LYS A 73 -13.55 -1.83 -17.32
N ILE A 74 -13.37 -1.95 -16.01
CA ILE A 74 -12.15 -2.53 -15.42
C ILE A 74 -12.33 -4.05 -15.30
N GLU A 75 -11.32 -4.82 -15.72
CA GLU A 75 -11.36 -6.28 -15.62
C GLU A 75 -10.92 -6.74 -14.21
N ILE A 76 -11.83 -7.38 -13.49
CA ILE A 76 -11.52 -8.01 -12.20
C ILE A 76 -10.92 -9.39 -12.47
N SER A 77 -9.59 -9.45 -12.47
CA SER A 77 -8.81 -10.70 -12.54
C SER A 77 -8.40 -11.17 -11.15
N LEU A 78 -7.94 -12.42 -11.02
CA LEU A 78 -7.35 -12.92 -9.77
C LEU A 78 -6.19 -12.04 -9.28
N LEU A 79 -5.40 -11.48 -10.21
CA LEU A 79 -4.31 -10.58 -9.89
C LEU A 79 -4.81 -9.24 -9.35
N MET A 80 -5.89 -8.68 -9.91
CA MET A 80 -6.53 -7.48 -9.37
C MET A 80 -7.14 -7.72 -8.00
N THR A 81 -7.83 -8.86 -7.79
CA THR A 81 -8.29 -9.26 -6.44
C THR A 81 -7.13 -9.32 -5.45
N HIS A 82 -5.97 -9.83 -5.88
CA HIS A 82 -4.77 -9.86 -5.02
C HIS A 82 -4.22 -8.46 -4.71
N VAL A 83 -4.31 -7.51 -5.64
CA VAL A 83 -3.96 -6.10 -5.37
C VAL A 83 -4.83 -5.56 -4.24
N GLU A 84 -6.15 -5.69 -4.35
CA GLU A 84 -7.10 -5.21 -3.34
C GLU A 84 -6.82 -5.83 -1.96
N ASP A 85 -6.57 -7.14 -1.92
CA ASP A 85 -6.20 -7.85 -0.70
C ASP A 85 -4.91 -7.30 -0.07
N GLN A 86 -3.87 -7.03 -0.86
CA GLN A 86 -2.61 -6.48 -0.35
C GLN A 86 -2.76 -5.03 0.13
N MET A 87 -3.47 -4.20 -0.63
CA MET A 87 -3.71 -2.80 -0.30
C MET A 87 -4.47 -2.67 1.03
N MET A 88 -5.59 -3.39 1.16
CA MET A 88 -6.38 -3.41 2.39
C MET A 88 -5.59 -3.96 3.58
N ALA A 89 -4.79 -5.01 3.37
CA ALA A 89 -3.95 -5.57 4.43
C ALA A 89 -2.88 -4.59 4.90
N ALA A 90 -2.23 -3.84 3.99
CA ALA A 90 -1.23 -2.84 4.35
C ALA A 90 -1.85 -1.69 5.16
N GLU A 91 -3.02 -1.19 4.76
CA GLU A 91 -3.74 -0.13 5.48
C GLU A 91 -4.19 -0.58 6.87
N THR A 92 -4.74 -1.78 6.98
CA THR A 92 -5.15 -2.35 8.27
C THR A 92 -3.96 -2.55 9.20
N VAL A 93 -2.83 -3.04 8.67
CA VAL A 93 -1.60 -3.19 9.45
C VAL A 93 -1.10 -1.84 9.94
N LYS A 94 -1.07 -0.80 9.11
CA LYS A 94 -0.68 0.56 9.52
C LYS A 94 -1.52 1.04 10.70
N LEU A 95 -2.85 0.92 10.59
CA LEU A 95 -3.78 1.35 11.64
C LEU A 95 -3.46 0.67 12.97
N LEU A 96 -3.34 -0.67 12.96
CA LEU A 96 -3.05 -1.43 14.18
C LEU A 96 -1.65 -1.14 14.73
N VAL A 97 -0.64 -1.00 13.87
CA VAL A 97 0.73 -0.67 14.26
C VAL A 97 0.77 0.69 14.97
N ASN A 98 0.08 1.71 14.45
CA ASN A 98 0.05 3.03 15.08
C ASN A 98 -0.54 2.98 16.50
N GLU A 99 -1.64 2.25 16.70
CA GLU A 99 -2.23 2.05 18.02
C GLU A 99 -1.29 1.28 18.97
N LEU A 100 -0.59 0.27 18.47
CA LEU A 100 0.39 -0.49 19.25
C LEU A 100 1.61 0.37 19.63
N ILE A 101 2.13 1.19 18.72
CA ILE A 101 3.22 2.14 19.01
C ILE A 101 2.77 3.13 20.09
N ALA A 102 1.57 3.68 19.98
CA ALA A 102 1.01 4.59 20.97
C ALA A 102 0.87 3.92 22.35
N LEU A 103 0.51 2.63 22.39
CA LEU A 103 0.46 1.84 23.60
C LEU A 103 1.86 1.61 24.20
N TYR A 104 2.86 1.26 23.39
CA TYR A 104 4.24 1.11 23.86
C TYR A 104 4.81 2.41 24.45
N LYS A 105 4.53 3.58 23.83
CA LYS A 105 4.92 4.91 24.34
C LYS A 105 4.26 5.26 25.69
N LYS A 106 3.18 4.58 26.10
CA LYS A 106 2.50 4.81 27.39
C LYS A 106 2.95 3.86 28.50
N ILE A 107 3.34 2.63 28.14
CA ILE A 107 3.73 1.60 29.10
C ILE A 107 5.20 1.75 29.52
N ASN A 108 6.04 2.19 28.59
CA ASN A 108 7.47 2.43 28.80
C ASN A 108 7.75 3.92 29.05
#